data_AF-A0A7S1YY82-F1
#
_entry.id   AF-A0A7S1YY82-F1
#
_cell.length_a   1.000
_cell.length_b   1.000
_cell.length_c   1.000
_cell.angle_alpha   90.00
_cell.angle_beta   90.00
_cell.angle_gamma   90.00
#
_symmetry.space_group_name_H-M   'P 1'
#
loop_
_entity.id
_entity.type
_entity.pdbx_description
1 polymer ?
#
loop_
_entity_poly.entity_id
_entity_poly.type
_entity_poly.pdbx_seq_one_letter_code
_entity_poly.pdbx_strand_id
1 'polypeptide(L)'
;ERFGDGGIHRYLERFGDGGFFRGKNFVFDQRVAMEAGPAPPRADAVADVTAEEKGEASGGDTATAPGPDIVGRCLGCEAPYDEISGSRLCTVCRDLVLICPSCAVRLREYHCQRHSDWADCYYTFLDPYCEEELDRQCQRLMEVHDAMVPAVQHKNGRRTLRRQVDKVNARITRLRSGEATADPRAPRRCRTCMDSEEMCDGLCWGFWRR
;
A
#
# COMPACT_ATOMS: atom_id res chain seq x y z
N GLU A 1 -11.29 7.76 38.07
CA GLU A 1 -9.84 7.88 38.33
C GLU A 1 -9.01 7.94 37.03
N ARG A 2 -7.68 7.93 37.11
CA ARG A 2 -6.75 8.15 35.97
C ARG A 2 -6.71 6.95 35.01
N PHE A 3 -7.09 7.16 33.75
CA PHE A 3 -6.70 6.29 32.64
C PHE A 3 -5.22 6.55 32.29
N GLY A 4 -4.30 5.70 32.74
CA GLY A 4 -2.87 5.85 32.45
C GLY A 4 -1.98 4.65 32.83
N ASP A 5 -2.03 4.23 34.10
CA ASP A 5 -1.02 3.32 34.68
C ASP A 5 -1.35 1.82 34.50
N GLY A 6 -1.51 1.38 33.25
CA GLY A 6 -1.80 -0.03 32.94
C GLY A 6 -1.24 -0.57 31.62
N GLY A 7 -1.21 0.27 30.59
CA GLY A 7 -0.57 -0.01 29.30
C GLY A 7 -0.83 -1.42 28.72
N ILE A 8 0.23 -2.03 28.19
CA ILE A 8 0.20 -3.38 27.62
C ILE A 8 0.02 -4.47 28.69
N HIS A 9 0.49 -4.26 29.93
CA HIS A 9 0.38 -5.26 31.00
C HIS A 9 -1.07 -5.56 31.36
N ARG A 10 -1.91 -4.54 31.60
CA ARG A 10 -3.36 -4.76 31.86
C ARG A 10 -4.10 -5.35 30.66
N TYR A 11 -3.61 -5.11 29.44
CA TYR A 11 -4.18 -5.73 28.24
C TYR A 11 -3.87 -7.24 28.22
N LEU A 12 -2.63 -7.62 28.49
CA LEU A 12 -2.20 -9.03 28.57
C LEU A 12 -2.84 -9.74 29.78
N GLU A 13 -2.95 -9.10 30.94
CA GLU A 13 -3.70 -9.63 32.09
C GLU A 13 -5.17 -9.93 31.76
N ARG A 14 -5.82 -9.06 30.96
CA ARG A 14 -7.24 -9.17 30.63
C ARG A 14 -7.53 -10.13 29.47
N PHE A 15 -6.59 -10.30 28.53
CA PHE A 15 -6.85 -10.98 27.26
C PHE A 15 -5.84 -12.08 26.89
N GLY A 16 -4.78 -12.25 27.69
CA GLY A 16 -3.70 -13.22 27.47
C GLY A 16 -2.96 -13.02 26.16
N ASP A 17 -2.17 -14.04 25.79
CA ASP A 17 -1.38 -14.07 24.55
C ASP A 17 -2.25 -14.03 23.28
N GLY A 18 -3.52 -14.43 23.39
CA GLY A 18 -4.49 -14.40 22.29
C GLY A 18 -5.06 -13.01 22.01
N GLY A 19 -4.88 -12.03 22.90
CA GLY A 19 -5.38 -10.66 22.75
C GLY A 19 -6.91 -10.53 22.65
N PHE A 20 -7.39 -9.28 22.72
CA PHE A 20 -8.81 -8.96 22.49
C PHE A 20 -9.15 -8.89 21.01
N PHE A 21 -8.20 -8.45 20.19
CA PHE A 21 -8.43 -8.22 18.77
C PHE A 21 -8.68 -9.55 18.04
N ARG A 22 -9.74 -9.59 17.24
CA ARG A 22 -10.13 -10.73 16.41
C ARG A 22 -10.25 -10.22 14.97
N GLY A 23 -9.18 -10.37 14.19
CA GLY A 23 -9.09 -9.88 12.82
C GLY A 23 -7.66 -9.94 12.28
N LYS A 24 -7.45 -9.54 11.02
CA LYS A 24 -6.10 -9.33 10.45
C LYS A 24 -5.52 -8.04 11.04
N ASN A 25 -4.30 -8.12 11.57
CA ASN A 25 -3.76 -7.10 12.46
C ASN A 25 -3.09 -5.95 11.69
N PHE A 26 -3.88 -4.98 11.21
CA PHE A 26 -3.39 -3.75 10.57
C PHE A 26 -2.89 -2.73 11.62
N VAL A 27 -1.85 -3.11 12.36
CA VAL A 27 -1.32 -2.35 13.50
C VAL A 27 -0.77 -0.97 13.07
N PHE A 28 -1.42 0.09 13.55
CA PHE A 28 -0.94 1.49 13.56
C PHE A 28 -0.34 2.03 12.25
N ASP A 29 -0.92 1.66 11.12
CA ASP A 29 -0.76 2.43 9.90
C ASP A 29 -1.93 3.43 9.76
N GLN A 30 -1.65 4.73 9.63
CA GLN A 30 -2.67 5.75 9.37
C GLN A 30 -3.44 5.52 8.05
N ARG A 31 -2.99 4.57 7.21
CA ARG A 31 -3.51 4.28 5.88
C ARG A 31 -4.52 3.11 5.82
N VAL A 32 -4.93 2.52 6.95
CA VAL A 32 -5.98 1.46 7.00
C VAL A 32 -7.08 1.76 8.04
N ALA A 33 -7.35 3.04 8.30
CA ALA A 33 -8.55 3.44 9.04
C ALA A 33 -9.79 3.29 8.14
N MET A 34 -10.38 2.09 8.10
CA MET A 34 -11.73 1.93 7.57
C MET A 34 -12.72 2.62 8.52
N GLU A 35 -13.74 3.28 7.96
CA GLU A 35 -14.87 3.73 8.76
C GLU A 35 -15.52 2.52 9.41
N ALA A 36 -15.71 2.57 10.73
CA ALA A 36 -16.40 1.50 11.44
C ALA A 36 -17.86 1.49 10.97
N GLY A 37 -18.24 0.45 10.24
CA GLY A 37 -19.65 0.17 9.95
C GLY A 37 -20.46 0.07 11.24
N PRO A 38 -21.79 0.27 11.19
CA PRO A 38 -22.63 0.24 12.38
C PRO A 38 -22.43 -1.10 13.12
N ALA A 39 -22.03 -0.99 14.39
CA ALA A 39 -21.69 -2.16 15.18
C ALA A 39 -22.92 -3.10 15.29
N PRO A 40 -22.74 -4.43 15.12
CA PRO A 40 -23.83 -5.36 15.39
C PRO A 40 -24.28 -5.23 16.86
N PRO A 41 -25.59 -5.40 17.13
CA PRO A 41 -26.11 -5.29 18.49
C PRO A 41 -25.42 -6.29 19.43
N ARG A 42 -25.09 -5.83 20.64
CA ARG A 42 -24.38 -6.64 21.64
C ARG A 42 -25.33 -7.72 22.19
N ALA A 43 -24.85 -8.96 22.28
CA ALA A 43 -25.66 -10.13 22.63
C ALA A 43 -26.07 -10.23 24.12
N ASP A 44 -25.83 -9.19 24.93
CA ASP A 44 -26.04 -9.19 26.38
C ASP A 44 -27.32 -8.45 26.82
N ALA A 45 -28.31 -8.32 25.93
CA ALA A 45 -29.63 -7.75 26.24
C ALA A 45 -30.67 -8.88 26.43
N VAL A 46 -30.70 -9.45 27.63
CA VAL A 46 -31.78 -10.38 28.03
C VAL A 46 -33.04 -9.59 28.41
N ALA A 47 -34.08 -9.67 27.59
CA ALA A 47 -35.44 -9.26 27.93
C ALA A 47 -36.49 -10.06 27.14
N ASP A 48 -37.05 -11.04 27.84
CA ASP A 48 -38.37 -11.69 27.78
C ASP A 48 -39.23 -11.79 26.50
N VAL A 49 -39.94 -12.91 26.48
CA VAL A 49 -40.72 -13.59 25.43
C VAL A 49 -41.99 -12.84 24.98
N THR A 50 -42.34 -12.93 23.67
CA THR A 50 -43.70 -13.31 23.20
C THR A 50 -43.72 -13.69 21.71
N ALA A 51 -44.57 -14.65 21.34
CA ALA A 51 -44.82 -15.15 19.97
C ALA A 51 -45.79 -14.20 19.20
N GLU A 52 -46.07 -14.23 17.89
CA GLU A 52 -46.23 -15.28 16.84
C GLU A 52 -45.98 -14.62 15.44
N GLU A 53 -45.87 -15.25 14.24
CA GLU A 53 -45.87 -16.67 13.81
C GLU A 53 -45.14 -16.89 12.43
N LYS A 54 -45.27 -18.11 11.89
CA LYS A 54 -45.02 -18.71 10.55
C LYS A 54 -44.57 -17.87 9.33
N GLY A 55 -43.62 -18.47 8.58
CA GLY A 55 -43.38 -18.24 7.15
C GLY A 55 -42.41 -19.27 6.57
N GLU A 56 -42.90 -20.30 5.87
CA GLU A 56 -42.08 -21.35 5.25
C GLU A 56 -41.46 -20.89 3.91
N ALA A 57 -40.16 -21.14 3.72
CA ALA A 57 -39.57 -21.26 2.38
C ALA A 57 -38.31 -22.16 2.44
N SER A 58 -38.36 -23.26 1.70
CA SER A 58 -37.24 -24.19 1.53
C SER A 58 -36.18 -23.64 0.57
N GLY A 59 -34.90 -23.70 0.95
CA GLY A 59 -33.77 -23.41 0.07
C GLY A 59 -32.50 -24.05 0.62
N GLY A 60 -32.09 -25.19 0.06
CA GLY A 60 -30.91 -25.92 0.52
C GLY A 60 -29.62 -25.34 -0.07
N ASP A 61 -29.03 -24.35 0.59
CA ASP A 61 -27.69 -23.88 0.22
C ASP A 61 -26.62 -24.79 0.83
N THR A 62 -25.80 -25.36 -0.05
CA THR A 62 -24.62 -26.14 0.35
C THR A 62 -23.59 -25.16 0.91
N ALA A 63 -23.41 -25.20 2.24
CA ALA A 63 -22.51 -24.31 2.96
C ALA A 63 -21.05 -24.49 2.50
N THR A 64 -20.68 -23.77 1.46
CA THR A 64 -19.28 -23.54 1.09
C THR A 64 -18.66 -22.76 2.25
N ALA A 65 -17.63 -23.32 2.88
CA ALA A 65 -16.95 -22.66 4.00
C ALA A 65 -16.56 -21.24 3.57
N PRO A 66 -16.85 -20.21 4.39
CA PRO A 66 -16.55 -18.84 4.01
C PRO A 66 -15.05 -18.74 3.75
N GLY A 67 -14.69 -18.32 2.54
CA GLY A 67 -13.30 -17.98 2.22
C GLY A 67 -12.78 -16.92 3.20
N PRO A 68 -11.46 -16.80 3.37
CA PRO A 68 -10.90 -15.81 4.29
C PRO A 68 -11.48 -14.44 3.98
N ASP A 69 -12.02 -13.76 5.00
CA ASP A 69 -12.60 -12.43 4.85
C ASP A 69 -11.49 -11.46 4.39
N ILE A 70 -11.55 -11.01 3.14
CA ILE A 70 -10.57 -10.11 2.52
C ILE A 70 -11.17 -8.70 2.52
N VAL A 71 -10.62 -7.84 3.39
CA VAL A 71 -11.15 -6.49 3.62
C VAL A 71 -10.45 -5.45 2.76
N GLY A 72 -9.17 -5.65 2.46
CA GLY A 72 -8.34 -4.79 1.61
C GLY A 72 -8.54 -5.01 0.11
N ARG A 73 -7.99 -4.07 -0.67
CA ARG A 73 -8.12 -4.02 -2.13
C ARG A 73 -6.79 -3.69 -2.78
N CYS A 74 -6.55 -4.28 -3.95
CA CYS A 74 -5.38 -3.99 -4.76
C CYS A 74 -5.41 -2.55 -5.29
N LEU A 75 -4.38 -1.73 -5.02
CA LEU A 75 -4.30 -0.35 -5.52
C LEU A 75 -4.21 -0.23 -7.05
N GLY A 76 -3.90 -1.33 -7.76
CA GLY A 76 -3.77 -1.35 -9.23
C GLY A 76 -4.97 -1.89 -10.01
N CYS A 77 -5.98 -2.47 -9.34
CA CYS A 77 -7.19 -3.01 -9.98
C CYS A 77 -8.42 -3.18 -9.07
N GLU A 78 -8.36 -2.72 -7.81
CA GLU A 78 -9.41 -2.78 -6.78
C GLU A 78 -9.93 -4.18 -6.38
N ALA A 79 -9.46 -5.25 -7.03
CA ALA A 79 -9.77 -6.63 -6.65
C ALA A 79 -9.40 -6.89 -5.17
N PRO A 80 -10.21 -7.69 -4.44
CA PRO A 80 -9.94 -8.02 -3.04
C PRO A 80 -8.53 -8.58 -2.85
N TYR A 81 -7.73 -7.93 -2.00
CA TYR A 81 -6.36 -8.37 -1.72
C TYR A 81 -5.84 -7.78 -0.40
N ASP A 82 -5.30 -8.63 0.47
CA ASP A 82 -4.86 -8.28 1.83
C ASP A 82 -3.38 -8.59 2.14
N GLU A 83 -2.66 -9.25 1.22
CA GLU A 83 -1.28 -9.66 1.48
C GLU A 83 -0.31 -8.50 1.23
N ILE A 84 0.55 -8.26 2.22
CA ILE A 84 1.61 -7.27 2.18
C ILE A 84 2.95 -7.98 1.92
N SER A 85 3.85 -7.35 1.17
CA SER A 85 5.22 -7.81 0.96
C SER A 85 6.21 -6.65 0.98
N GLY A 86 7.40 -6.85 1.57
CA GLY A 86 8.47 -5.86 1.59
C GLY A 86 9.11 -5.55 0.24
N SER A 87 8.80 -6.32 -0.82
CA SER A 87 9.13 -5.94 -2.20
C SER A 87 8.11 -4.97 -2.82
N ARG A 88 6.91 -4.86 -2.24
CA ARG A 88 5.78 -4.05 -2.74
C ARG A 88 5.66 -2.75 -1.94
N LEU A 89 6.47 -1.78 -2.35
CA LEU A 89 6.60 -0.48 -1.68
C LEU A 89 6.29 0.66 -2.65
N CYS A 90 5.67 1.72 -2.14
CA CYS A 90 5.54 2.98 -2.86
C CYS A 90 6.93 3.53 -3.20
N THR A 91 7.19 3.79 -4.48
CA THR A 91 8.49 4.30 -4.95
C THR A 91 8.86 5.69 -4.39
N VAL A 92 7.84 6.48 -4.03
CA VAL A 92 7.99 7.83 -3.47
C VAL A 92 8.36 7.81 -1.99
N CYS A 93 7.51 7.21 -1.14
CA CYS A 93 7.63 7.27 0.33
C CYS A 93 8.07 5.97 1.00
N ARG A 94 8.18 4.86 0.25
CA ARG A 94 8.49 3.50 0.76
C ARG A 94 7.45 2.90 1.71
N ASP A 95 6.22 3.44 1.68
CA ASP A 95 5.04 2.85 2.32
C ASP A 95 4.68 1.51 1.66
N LEU A 96 4.27 0.52 2.47
CA LEU A 96 3.76 -0.76 1.96
C LEU A 96 2.45 -0.56 1.18
N VAL A 97 2.27 -1.32 0.11
CA VAL A 97 1.10 -1.22 -0.79
C VAL A 97 0.50 -2.59 -1.10
N LEU A 98 -0.84 -2.65 -1.05
CA LEU A 98 -1.61 -3.82 -1.46
C LEU A 98 -1.63 -3.89 -2.99
N ILE A 99 -0.82 -4.78 -3.56
CA ILE A 99 -0.74 -5.04 -5.00
C ILE A 99 -0.85 -6.55 -5.21
N CYS A 100 -1.92 -6.98 -5.86
CA CYS A 100 -2.16 -8.40 -6.16
C CYS A 100 -1.16 -8.95 -7.20
N PRO A 101 -0.94 -10.27 -7.29
CA PRO A 101 0.04 -10.87 -8.19
C PRO A 101 -0.10 -10.43 -9.67
N SER A 102 -1.33 -10.31 -10.18
CA SER A 102 -1.61 -9.83 -11.54
C SER A 102 -1.11 -8.39 -11.77
N CYS A 103 -1.31 -7.52 -10.79
CA CYS A 103 -0.81 -6.14 -10.86
C CYS A 103 0.70 -6.06 -10.62
N ALA A 104 1.29 -6.95 -9.81
CA ALA A 104 2.74 -7.01 -9.59
C ALA A 104 3.50 -7.32 -10.90
N VAL A 105 3.04 -8.31 -11.67
CA VAL A 105 3.63 -8.64 -12.99
C VAL A 105 3.48 -7.49 -13.99
N ARG A 106 2.40 -6.71 -13.90
CA ARG A 106 2.10 -5.60 -14.83
C ARG A 106 2.87 -4.32 -14.50
N LEU A 107 2.79 -3.81 -13.27
CA LEU A 107 3.25 -2.47 -12.88
C LEU A 107 4.73 -2.46 -12.50
N ARG A 108 5.60 -1.76 -13.25
CA ARG A 108 7.07 -1.75 -13.00
C ARG A 108 7.45 -1.18 -11.63
N GLU A 109 6.67 -0.22 -11.14
CA GLU A 109 6.80 0.39 -9.82
C GLU A 109 5.41 0.63 -9.23
N TYR A 110 5.34 0.87 -7.92
CA TYR A 110 4.08 1.01 -7.20
C TYR A 110 3.97 2.36 -6.50
N HIS A 111 2.75 2.84 -6.31
CA HIS A 111 2.43 4.11 -5.65
C HIS A 111 1.34 3.86 -4.62
N CYS A 112 1.48 4.43 -3.41
CA CYS A 112 0.39 4.42 -2.44
C CYS A 112 -0.66 5.47 -2.84
N GLN A 113 -1.86 5.40 -2.28
CA GLN A 113 -2.97 6.32 -2.58
C GLN A 113 -2.61 7.82 -2.45
N ARG A 114 -1.63 8.17 -1.60
CA ARG A 114 -1.15 9.55 -1.42
C ARG A 114 -0.24 10.07 -2.57
N HIS A 115 0.18 9.17 -3.45
CA HIS A 115 1.10 9.43 -4.56
C HIS A 115 0.61 8.80 -5.88
N SER A 116 -0.67 8.39 -5.96
CA SER A 116 -1.31 7.86 -7.18
C SER A 116 -1.16 8.81 -8.35
N ASP A 117 -1.29 10.11 -8.10
CA ASP A 117 -1.31 11.16 -9.10
C ASP A 117 0.09 11.40 -9.72
N TRP A 118 1.13 10.74 -9.19
CA TRP A 118 2.50 10.77 -9.71
C TRP A 118 2.89 9.41 -10.34
N ALA A 119 1.94 8.49 -10.51
CA ALA A 119 2.19 7.14 -11.04
C ALA A 119 2.58 7.14 -12.53
N ASP A 120 2.26 8.21 -13.26
CA ASP A 120 2.64 8.43 -14.66
C ASP A 120 4.08 8.93 -14.82
N CYS A 121 4.64 9.62 -13.81
CA CYS A 121 5.88 10.39 -13.93
C CYS A 121 6.93 10.19 -12.84
N TYR A 122 6.65 9.48 -11.75
CA TYR A 122 7.63 9.22 -10.70
C TYR A 122 8.08 7.76 -10.69
N TYR A 123 9.29 7.51 -11.20
CA TYR A 123 9.95 6.19 -11.24
C TYR A 123 11.33 6.28 -10.58
N THR A 124 11.67 5.37 -9.67
CA THR A 124 13.01 5.26 -9.07
C THR A 124 14.02 4.71 -10.09
N PHE A 125 13.61 3.73 -10.88
CA PHE A 125 14.49 2.94 -11.74
C PHE A 125 14.41 3.43 -13.19
N LEU A 126 15.34 4.31 -13.56
CA LEU A 126 15.34 5.00 -14.85
C LEU A 126 16.03 4.23 -15.99
N ASP A 127 16.55 3.02 -15.72
CA ASP A 127 17.23 2.18 -16.72
C ASP A 127 16.35 1.76 -17.91
N PRO A 128 15.04 1.47 -17.76
CA PRO A 128 14.19 1.04 -18.86
C PRO A 128 13.90 2.11 -19.92
N TYR A 129 14.00 3.38 -19.56
CA TYR A 129 13.43 4.48 -20.31
C TYR A 129 14.45 5.13 -21.23
N CYS A 130 14.03 5.46 -22.46
CA CYS A 130 14.85 6.20 -23.41
C CYS A 130 14.89 7.70 -23.07
N GLU A 131 15.76 8.45 -23.75
CA GLU A 131 15.90 9.90 -23.56
C GLU A 131 14.56 10.64 -23.70
N GLU A 132 13.80 10.34 -24.76
CA GLU A 132 12.52 10.98 -25.07
C GLU A 132 11.43 10.69 -24.02
N GLU A 133 11.43 9.49 -23.44
CA GLU A 133 10.55 9.11 -22.33
C GLU A 133 10.93 9.84 -21.04
N LEU A 134 12.22 10.00 -20.78
CA LEU A 134 12.73 10.74 -19.62
C LEU A 134 12.53 12.25 -19.75
N ASP A 135 12.64 12.85 -20.93
CA ASP A 135 12.31 14.25 -21.16
C ASP A 135 10.81 14.50 -20.90
N ARG A 136 9.91 13.62 -21.41
CA ARG A 136 8.48 13.62 -21.05
C ARG A 136 8.25 13.50 -19.54
N GLN A 137 8.97 12.58 -18.89
CA GLN A 137 8.89 12.38 -17.44
C GLN A 137 9.31 13.66 -16.68
N CYS A 138 10.38 14.33 -17.10
CA CYS A 138 10.86 15.58 -16.53
C CYS A 138 9.83 16.71 -16.65
N GLN A 139 9.22 16.88 -17.84
CA GLN A 139 8.15 17.85 -18.05
C GLN A 139 6.98 17.57 -17.09
N ARG A 140 6.51 16.33 -17.03
CA ARG A 140 5.36 15.95 -16.21
C ARG A 140 5.61 16.13 -14.70
N LEU A 141 6.81 15.81 -14.22
CA LEU A 141 7.24 16.07 -12.85
C LEU A 141 7.27 17.59 -12.52
N MET A 142 7.61 18.44 -13.49
CA MET A 142 7.58 19.89 -13.32
C MET A 142 6.14 20.44 -13.28
N GLU A 143 5.24 19.97 -14.15
CA GLU A 143 3.81 20.32 -14.10
C GLU A 143 3.21 20.02 -12.72
N VAL A 144 3.45 18.80 -12.19
CA VAL A 144 2.98 18.40 -10.86
C VAL A 144 3.63 19.22 -9.74
N HIS A 145 4.91 19.59 -9.88
CA HIS A 145 5.63 20.43 -8.91
C HIS A 145 5.08 21.87 -8.85
N ASP A 146 4.65 22.43 -9.98
CA ASP A 146 4.17 23.81 -10.07
C ASP A 146 2.67 23.93 -9.78
N ALA A 147 1.89 22.85 -9.97
CA ALA A 147 0.51 22.75 -9.48
C ALA A 147 0.39 22.76 -7.94
N MET A 148 1.47 22.49 -7.19
CA MET A 148 1.46 22.45 -5.71
C MET A 148 1.44 23.84 -5.06
N VAL A 149 0.26 24.46 -5.04
CA VAL A 149 0.00 25.79 -4.48
C VAL A 149 -0.98 25.70 -3.30
N PRO A 150 -0.72 26.37 -2.15
CA PRO A 150 0.43 27.23 -1.84
C PRO A 150 1.72 26.44 -1.56
N ALA A 151 2.82 26.86 -2.19
CA ALA A 151 4.12 26.19 -2.12
C ALA A 151 4.65 25.95 -0.69
N VAL A 152 4.27 26.79 0.27
CA VAL A 152 4.63 26.68 1.69
C VAL A 152 4.04 25.41 2.33
N GLN A 153 2.81 25.05 1.98
CA GLN A 153 2.11 23.87 2.51
C GLN A 153 2.67 22.57 1.92
N HIS A 154 3.15 22.62 0.67
CA HIS A 154 3.64 21.45 -0.07
C HIS A 154 5.17 21.33 -0.14
N LYS A 155 5.90 22.01 0.75
CA LYS A 155 7.38 22.10 0.76
C LYS A 155 8.10 20.74 0.60
N ASN A 156 7.59 19.69 1.23
CA ASN A 156 8.17 18.35 1.14
C ASN A 156 7.88 17.68 -0.20
N GLY A 157 6.65 17.78 -0.73
CA GLY A 157 6.28 17.26 -2.05
C GLY A 157 7.09 17.91 -3.17
N ARG A 158 7.13 19.26 -3.19
CA ARG A 158 7.93 20.02 -4.18
C ARG A 158 9.42 19.67 -4.11
N ARG A 159 9.99 19.52 -2.90
CA ARG A 159 11.39 19.05 -2.73
C ARG A 159 11.60 17.64 -3.30
N THR A 160 10.66 16.72 -3.09
CA THR A 160 10.75 15.34 -3.60
C THR A 160 10.68 15.30 -5.12
N LEU A 161 9.76 16.05 -5.73
CA LEU A 161 9.65 16.18 -7.19
C LEU A 161 10.89 16.83 -7.81
N ARG A 162 11.41 17.93 -7.22
CA ARG A 162 12.63 18.58 -7.69
C ARG A 162 13.82 17.62 -7.72
N ARG A 163 14.05 16.90 -6.61
CA ARG A 163 15.10 15.86 -6.52
C ARG A 163 14.92 14.73 -7.52
N GLN A 164 13.70 14.46 -7.97
CA GLN A 164 13.44 13.46 -8.99
C GLN A 164 13.76 14.01 -10.40
N VAL A 165 13.35 15.25 -10.71
CA VAL A 165 13.77 15.98 -11.92
C VAL A 165 15.30 16.01 -12.03
N ASP A 166 16.02 16.31 -10.94
CA ASP A 166 17.48 16.34 -10.92
C ASP A 166 18.11 14.97 -11.32
N LYS A 167 17.54 13.85 -10.87
CA LYS A 167 18.00 12.50 -11.25
C LYS A 167 17.66 12.14 -12.70
N VAL A 168 16.46 12.53 -13.15
CA VAL A 168 16.01 12.26 -14.53
C VAL A 168 16.90 13.01 -15.50
N ASN A 169 17.17 14.30 -15.25
CA ASN A 169 18.16 15.08 -15.99
C ASN A 169 19.56 14.46 -15.96
N ALA A 170 20.04 14.00 -14.81
CA ALA A 170 21.34 13.32 -14.72
C ALA A 170 21.39 12.01 -15.55
N ARG A 171 20.29 11.26 -15.62
CA ARG A 171 20.18 10.08 -16.49
C ARG A 171 20.14 10.47 -17.97
N ILE A 172 19.38 11.49 -18.35
CA ILE A 172 19.33 12.05 -19.71
C ILE A 172 20.72 12.44 -20.19
N THR A 173 21.49 13.18 -19.38
CA THR A 173 22.89 13.55 -19.72
C THR A 173 23.76 12.34 -20.01
N ARG A 174 23.64 11.25 -19.23
CA ARG A 174 24.40 10.01 -19.44
C ARG A 174 23.97 9.21 -20.67
N LEU A 175 22.69 9.30 -21.06
CA LEU A 175 22.22 8.75 -22.35
C LEU A 175 22.81 9.56 -23.51
N ARG A 176 22.73 10.89 -23.43
CA ARG A 176 23.26 11.83 -24.44
C ARG A 176 24.78 11.71 -24.63
N SER A 177 25.55 11.43 -23.57
CA SER A 177 27.00 11.22 -23.65
C SER A 177 27.42 9.79 -24.05
N GLY A 178 26.48 8.85 -24.13
CA GLY A 178 26.78 7.43 -24.38
C GLY A 178 27.35 6.66 -23.18
N GLU A 179 27.47 7.28 -22.01
CA GLU A 179 27.88 6.63 -20.73
C GLU A 179 26.83 5.65 -20.18
N ALA A 180 25.62 5.67 -20.74
CA ALA A 180 24.54 4.76 -20.40
C ALA A 180 23.70 4.45 -21.64
N THR A 181 23.07 3.28 -21.63
CA THR A 181 22.05 2.88 -22.60
C THR A 181 20.74 2.60 -21.86
N ALA A 182 19.61 2.80 -22.54
CA ALA A 182 18.32 2.34 -22.07
C ALA A 182 18.20 0.82 -22.33
N ASP A 183 17.65 0.09 -21.36
CA ASP A 183 17.32 -1.34 -21.52
C ASP A 183 15.84 -1.57 -21.16
N PRO A 184 14.94 -1.62 -22.15
CA PRO A 184 13.51 -1.87 -21.91
C PRO A 184 13.20 -3.18 -21.15
N ARG A 185 14.15 -4.14 -21.14
CA ARG A 185 14.07 -5.40 -20.39
C ARG A 185 14.74 -5.36 -19.02
N ALA A 186 15.28 -4.21 -18.60
CA ALA A 186 15.95 -4.05 -17.31
C ALA A 186 15.07 -4.59 -16.17
N PRO A 187 15.63 -5.44 -15.29
CA PRO A 187 14.85 -6.22 -14.34
C PRO A 187 14.11 -5.32 -13.35
N ARG A 188 12.93 -5.77 -12.92
CA ARG A 188 12.21 -5.19 -11.78
C ARG A 188 13.04 -5.44 -10.53
N ARG A 189 13.26 -4.40 -9.72
CA ARG A 189 14.11 -4.45 -8.53
C ARG A 189 13.34 -4.04 -7.30
N CYS A 190 13.65 -4.68 -6.18
CA CYS A 190 13.07 -4.32 -4.89
C CYS A 190 13.55 -2.93 -4.45
N ARG A 191 12.63 -2.08 -4.01
CA ARG A 191 12.95 -0.70 -3.59
C ARG A 191 13.82 -0.62 -2.32
N THR A 192 13.97 -1.72 -1.58
CA THR A 192 14.75 -1.79 -0.34
C THR A 192 16.13 -2.41 -0.50
N CYS A 193 16.26 -3.64 -1.03
CA CYS A 193 17.57 -4.28 -1.22
C CYS A 193 18.21 -4.03 -2.60
N MET A 194 17.45 -3.53 -3.59
CA MET A 194 17.85 -3.35 -4.99
C MET A 194 18.07 -4.64 -5.80
N ASP A 195 17.95 -5.82 -5.19
CA ASP A 195 17.94 -7.10 -5.92
C ASP A 195 16.73 -7.21 -6.86
N SER A 196 16.80 -8.11 -7.85
CA SER A 196 15.69 -8.37 -8.75
C SER A 196 14.48 -8.97 -8.00
N GLU A 197 13.28 -8.84 -8.59
CA GLU A 197 12.05 -9.47 -8.05
C GLU A 197 12.15 -11.00 -7.98
N GLU A 198 12.98 -11.62 -8.81
CA GLU A 198 13.30 -13.06 -8.78
C GLU A 198 14.17 -13.47 -7.58
N MET A 199 15.02 -12.56 -7.10
CA MET A 199 15.96 -12.80 -6.00
C MET A 199 15.45 -12.28 -4.65
N CYS A 200 14.48 -11.36 -4.64
CA CYS A 200 13.95 -10.74 -3.44
C CYS A 200 12.73 -11.50 -2.90
N ASP A 201 12.92 -12.20 -1.78
CA ASP A 201 11.89 -12.90 -1.01
C ASP A 201 10.83 -11.98 -0.34
N GLY A 202 11.00 -10.66 -0.44
CA GLY A 202 10.15 -9.67 0.22
C GLY A 202 10.42 -9.48 1.72
N LEU A 203 11.34 -10.24 2.34
CA LEU A 203 11.71 -10.12 3.75
C LEU A 203 12.73 -9.01 4.01
N CYS A 204 13.32 -8.41 2.97
CA CYS A 204 14.32 -7.36 3.11
C CYS A 204 13.83 -6.04 3.76
N TRP A 205 12.53 -5.84 3.97
CA TRP A 205 11.96 -4.60 4.52
C TRP A 205 11.78 -4.65 6.04
N GLY A 206 12.33 -3.64 6.72
CA GLY A 206 12.03 -3.32 8.11
C GLY A 206 12.23 -4.51 9.05
N PHE A 207 11.19 -4.82 9.83
CA PHE A 207 11.20 -5.87 10.86
C PHE A 207 11.22 -7.30 10.30
N TRP A 208 10.91 -7.52 9.02
CA TRP A 208 11.02 -8.86 8.40
C TRP A 208 12.46 -9.25 8.08
N ARG A 209 13.39 -8.30 8.12
CA ARG A 209 14.80 -8.53 7.82
C ARG A 209 15.45 -9.28 8.99
N ARG A 210 15.79 -10.54 8.74
CA ARG A 210 16.59 -11.38 9.65
C ARG A 210 18.03 -10.85 9.78
#